data_AF-A0A2V8HFI2-F1
#
_entry.id   AF-A0A2V8HFI2-F1
#
_cell.length_a   1.000
_cell.length_b   1.000
_cell.length_c   1.000
_cell.angle_alpha   90.00
_cell.angle_beta   90.00
_cell.angle_gamma   90.00
#
_symmetry.space_group_name_H-M   'P 1'
#
loop_
_entity.id
_entity.type
_entity.pdbx_description
1 polymer ?
#
loop_
_entity_poly.entity_id
_entity_poly.type
_entity_poly.pdbx_seq_one_letter_code
_entity_poly.pdbx_strand_id
1 'polypeptide(L)'
;MRTLRSDMPVTLVCPQVRDATMRSQIFEAVRSAIRRWRPGFESWRLTLFRSQSGEGWDLAITGPRFRKVFTLNGPLDDLPGLVNAYVDALMANGGPLRRPAG
;
A
#
# COMPACT_ATOMS: atom_id res chain seq x y z
N MET A 1 26.27 -16.43 6.00
CA MET A 1 25.40 -16.23 4.82
C MET A 1 24.99 -14.77 4.76
N ARG A 2 25.40 -14.07 3.70
CA ARG A 2 25.07 -12.65 3.43
C ARG A 2 23.63 -12.58 2.92
N THR A 3 22.70 -12.05 3.70
CA THR A 3 21.42 -11.57 3.17
C THR A 3 21.58 -10.09 2.85
N LEU A 4 21.50 -9.78 1.56
CA LEU A 4 21.54 -8.43 1.00
C LEU A 4 20.54 -7.54 1.74
N ARG A 5 21.04 -6.65 2.61
CA ARG A 5 20.27 -5.51 3.10
C ARG A 5 20.17 -4.50 1.95
N SER A 6 19.08 -4.57 1.19
CA SER A 6 18.60 -3.46 0.34
C SER A 6 17.26 -3.87 -0.31
N ASP A 7 16.20 -4.02 0.48
CA ASP A 7 14.85 -4.03 -0.09
C ASP A 7 13.93 -3.35 0.92
N MET A 8 13.16 -2.36 0.47
CA MET A 8 12.21 -1.64 1.31
C MET A 8 11.29 -2.66 1.99
N PRO A 9 11.20 -2.69 3.34
CA PRO A 9 10.34 -3.64 4.02
C PRO A 9 8.88 -3.18 3.92
N VAL A 10 8.27 -3.39 2.76
CA VAL A 10 6.82 -3.33 2.55
C VAL A 10 6.24 -4.63 3.11
N THR A 11 5.30 -4.52 4.05
CA THR A 11 4.56 -5.66 4.60
C THR A 11 3.10 -5.51 4.22
N LEU A 12 2.50 -6.53 3.58
CA LEU A 12 1.08 -6.57 3.26
C LEU A 12 0.37 -7.59 4.16
N VAL A 13 -0.69 -7.14 4.85
CA VAL A 13 -1.57 -7.97 5.68
C VAL A 13 -2.97 -7.91 5.08
N CYS A 14 -3.49 -9.04 4.60
CA CYS A 14 -4.78 -9.11 3.91
C CYS A 14 -5.51 -10.43 4.23
N PRO A 15 -6.06 -10.59 5.46
CA PRO A 15 -6.53 -11.88 5.95
C PRO A 15 -7.76 -12.41 5.19
N GLN A 16 -8.56 -11.54 4.58
CA GLN A 16 -9.75 -11.93 3.81
C GLN A 16 -9.45 -12.24 2.33
N VAL A 17 -8.27 -11.87 1.81
CA VAL A 17 -7.86 -12.20 0.43
C VAL A 17 -7.18 -13.56 0.45
N ARG A 18 -7.92 -14.63 0.10
CA ARG A 18 -7.39 -16.01 0.14
C ARG A 18 -6.57 -16.38 -1.10
N ASP A 19 -6.80 -15.69 -2.21
CA ASP A 19 -6.11 -15.92 -3.47
C ASP A 19 -4.62 -15.49 -3.35
N ALA A 20 -3.70 -16.39 -3.65
CA ALA A 20 -2.26 -16.11 -3.58
C ALA A 20 -1.79 -15.15 -4.69
N THR A 21 -2.32 -15.31 -5.90
CA THR A 21 -2.00 -14.47 -7.05
C THR A 21 -2.45 -13.04 -6.82
N MET A 22 -3.69 -12.85 -6.35
CA MET A 22 -4.23 -11.53 -6.03
C MET A 22 -3.40 -10.83 -4.93
N ARG A 23 -2.98 -11.57 -3.90
CA ARG A 23 -2.10 -11.03 -2.85
C ARG A 23 -0.75 -10.56 -3.41
N SER A 24 -0.13 -11.35 -4.27
CA SER A 24 1.13 -10.98 -4.93
C SER A 24 0.98 -9.75 -5.83
N GLN A 25 -0.12 -9.66 -6.58
CA GLN A 25 -0.41 -8.49 -7.43
C GLN A 25 -0.61 -7.22 -6.60
N ILE A 26 -1.36 -7.29 -5.51
CA ILE A 26 -1.54 -6.17 -4.57
C ILE A 26 -0.18 -5.76 -3.99
N PHE A 27 0.63 -6.72 -3.56
CA PHE A 27 1.95 -6.45 -2.99
C PHE A 27 2.86 -5.73 -3.99
N GLU A 28 2.98 -6.21 -5.23
CA GLU A 28 3.83 -5.59 -6.25
C GLU A 28 3.32 -4.22 -6.67
N ALA A 29 1.99 -4.05 -6.81
CA ALA A 29 1.39 -2.76 -7.12
C ALA A 29 1.75 -1.70 -6.05
N VAL A 30 1.55 -2.05 -4.78
CA VAL A 30 1.91 -1.22 -3.64
C VAL A 30 3.40 -0.93 -3.62
N ARG A 31 4.24 -1.96 -3.71
CA ARG A 31 5.71 -1.83 -3.66
C ARG A 31 6.20 -0.89 -4.76
N SER A 32 5.69 -1.07 -5.98
CA SER A 32 6.00 -0.22 -7.14
C SER A 32 5.59 1.24 -6.90
N ALA A 33 4.37 1.49 -6.42
CA ALA A 33 3.89 2.83 -6.10
C ALA A 33 4.72 3.48 -4.99
N ILE A 34 4.94 2.80 -3.86
CA ILE A 34 5.74 3.34 -2.76
C ILE A 34 7.17 3.63 -3.24
N ARG A 35 7.82 2.72 -3.97
CA ARG A 35 9.18 2.92 -4.47
C ARG A 35 9.30 4.11 -5.41
N ARG A 36 8.28 4.35 -6.25
CA ARG A 36 8.22 5.49 -7.18
C ARG A 36 8.26 6.82 -6.43
N TRP A 37 7.49 6.93 -5.34
CA TRP A 37 7.37 8.18 -4.59
C TRP A 37 8.39 8.32 -3.45
N ARG A 38 8.86 7.19 -2.90
CA ARG A 38 9.75 7.10 -1.73
C ARG A 38 10.78 5.99 -1.95
N PRO A 39 11.84 6.23 -2.73
CA PRO A 39 12.88 5.23 -2.99
C PRO A 39 13.78 4.90 -1.77
N GLY A 40 13.53 5.51 -0.61
CA GLY A 40 14.30 5.31 0.61
C GLY A 40 13.99 3.98 1.32
N PHE A 41 14.87 3.54 2.22
CA PHE A 41 14.80 2.26 2.96
C PHE A 41 13.72 2.19 4.06
N GLU A 42 12.70 3.04 3.98
CA GLU A 42 11.66 3.12 5.02
C GLU A 42 10.76 1.89 4.99
N SER A 43 10.41 1.38 6.18
CA SER A 43 9.46 0.29 6.33
C SER A 43 8.03 0.79 6.16
N TRP A 44 7.27 0.14 5.29
CA TRP A 44 5.86 0.44 5.08
C TRP A 44 5.02 -0.79 5.41
N ARG A 45 3.92 -0.60 6.12
CA ARG A 45 2.96 -1.66 6.43
C ARG A 45 1.60 -1.29 5.84
N LEU A 46 1.02 -2.22 5.12
CA LEU A 46 -0.31 -2.11 4.56
C LEU A 46 -1.18 -3.21 5.14
N THR A 47 -2.36 -2.83 5.59
CA THR A 47 -3.38 -3.75 6.07
C THR A 47 -4.64 -3.52 5.26
N LEU A 48 -5.04 -4.52 4.49
CA LEU A 48 -6.26 -4.52 3.70
C LEU A 48 -7.27 -5.43 4.40
N PHE A 49 -8.44 -4.90 4.73
CA PHE A 49 -9.49 -5.63 5.41
C PHE A 49 -10.86 -5.28 4.83
N ARG A 50 -11.82 -6.17 4.99
CA ARG A 50 -13.18 -5.91 4.51
C ARG A 50 -13.78 -4.77 5.33
N SER A 51 -14.44 -3.81 4.66
CA SER A 51 -14.97 -2.63 5.36
C SER A 51 -16.09 -3.03 6.32
N GLN A 52 -16.18 -2.32 7.44
CA GLN A 52 -17.21 -2.56 8.47
C GLN A 52 -18.62 -2.20 7.99
N SER A 53 -18.75 -1.33 6.99
CA SER A 53 -20.01 -1.01 6.32
C SER A 53 -20.56 -2.17 5.48
N GLY A 54 -19.77 -3.23 5.24
CA GLY A 54 -20.13 -4.36 4.39
C GLY A 54 -19.90 -4.12 2.89
N GLU A 55 -19.74 -2.86 2.48
CA GLU A 55 -19.47 -2.45 1.11
C GLU A 55 -18.00 -2.00 0.98
N GLY A 56 -17.21 -2.79 0.24
CA GLY A 56 -15.82 -2.45 -0.11
C GLY A 56 -14.76 -2.93 0.87
N TRP A 57 -13.59 -2.29 0.80
CA TRP A 57 -12.39 -2.65 1.56
C TRP A 57 -11.79 -1.43 2.22
N ASP A 58 -11.31 -1.59 3.45
CA ASP A 58 -10.50 -0.57 4.09
C ASP A 58 -9.01 -0.92 3.93
N LEU A 59 -8.26 0.06 3.45
CA LEU A 59 -6.81 0.00 3.33
C LEU A 59 -6.18 0.94 4.36
N ALA A 60 -5.48 0.36 5.31
CA ALA A 60 -4.64 1.08 6.25
C ALA A 60 -3.19 1.06 5.77
N ILE A 61 -2.56 2.22 5.63
CA ILE A 61 -1.16 2.40 5.27
C ILE A 61 -0.43 3.07 6.42
N THR A 62 0.65 2.45 6.86
CA THR A 62 1.52 2.94 7.93
C THR A 62 2.96 3.00 7.44
N GLY A 63 3.58 4.16 7.53
CA GLY A 63 5.01 4.40 7.34
C GLY A 63 5.61 5.11 8.56
N PRO A 64 6.91 5.44 8.56
CA PRO A 64 7.62 5.94 9.74
C PRO A 64 7.04 7.22 10.36
N ARG A 65 6.42 8.08 9.55
CA ARG A 65 5.78 9.34 9.98
C ARG A 65 4.39 9.53 9.37
N PHE A 66 3.76 8.44 8.95
CA PHE A 66 2.53 8.49 8.20
C PHE A 66 1.63 7.34 8.60
N ARG A 67 0.38 7.65 8.90
CA ARG A 67 -0.65 6.64 9.10
C ARG A 67 -1.93 7.17 8.52
N LYS A 68 -2.52 6.43 7.59
CA LYS A 68 -3.80 6.79 6.99
C LYS A 68 -4.60 5.53 6.70
N VAL A 69 -5.91 5.61 6.95
CA VAL A 69 -6.88 4.58 6.62
C VAL A 69 -7.87 5.18 5.65
N PHE A 70 -8.25 4.44 4.63
CA PHE A 70 -9.25 4.87 3.67
C PHE A 70 -10.01 3.67 3.14
N THR A 71 -11.26 3.93 2.76
CA THR A 71 -12.16 2.94 2.18
C THR A 71 -12.04 2.99 0.66
N LEU A 72 -11.69 1.83 0.09
CA LEU A 72 -11.68 1.52 -1.33
C LEU A 72 -13.11 1.17 -1.75
N ASN A 73 -13.72 2.06 -2.52
CA ASN A 73 -15.02 1.84 -3.14
C ASN A 73 -14.79 1.46 -4.60
N GLY A 74 -15.15 0.23 -4.99
CA GLY A 74 -14.99 -0.25 -6.36
C GLY A 74 -15.20 -1.76 -6.50
N PRO A 75 -15.18 -2.27 -7.74
CA PRO A 75 -15.38 -3.69 -8.01
C PRO A 75 -14.26 -4.53 -7.38
N LEU A 76 -14.66 -5.61 -6.70
CA LEU A 76 -13.76 -6.54 -6.02
C LEU A 76 -12.77 -7.20 -6.98
N ASP A 77 -13.18 -7.40 -8.22
CA ASP A 77 -12.40 -8.08 -9.25
C ASP A 77 -11.15 -7.29 -9.67
N ASP A 78 -11.14 -5.97 -9.44
CA ASP A 78 -10.00 -5.10 -9.71
C ASP A 78 -9.39 -4.49 -8.43
N LEU A 79 -9.44 -5.25 -7.33
CA LEU A 79 -8.83 -4.85 -6.07
C LEU A 79 -7.33 -4.45 -6.20
N PRO A 80 -6.48 -5.13 -6.99
CA PRO A 80 -5.10 -4.69 -7.20
C PRO A 80 -5.00 -3.32 -7.88
N GLY A 81 -5.83 -3.07 -8.90
CA GLY A 81 -5.90 -1.78 -9.60
C GLY A 81 -6.35 -0.65 -8.67
N LEU A 82 -7.38 -0.90 -7.88
CA LEU A 82 -7.89 0.04 -6.88
C LEU A 82 -6.82 0.39 -5.82
N VAL A 83 -6.19 -0.63 -5.23
CA VAL A 83 -5.13 -0.41 -4.25
C VAL A 83 -4.00 0.43 -4.85
N ASN A 84 -3.56 0.11 -6.07
CA ASN A 84 -2.51 0.86 -6.75
C ASN A 84 -2.86 2.33 -6.94
N ALA A 85 -4.03 2.62 -7.52
CA ALA A 85 -4.48 3.98 -7.81
C ALA A 85 -4.61 4.82 -6.54
N TYR A 86 -5.16 4.23 -5.47
CA TYR A 86 -5.29 4.92 -4.19
C TYR A 86 -3.94 5.17 -3.52
N VAL A 87 -3.04 4.19 -3.51
CA VAL A 87 -1.68 4.36 -2.94
C VAL A 87 -0.93 5.44 -3.72
N ASP A 88 -1.00 5.44 -5.05
CA ASP A 88 -0.35 6.43 -5.89
C ASP A 88 -0.89 7.84 -5.62
N ALA A 89 -2.23 8.01 -5.59
CA ALA A 89 -2.87 9.27 -5.25
C ALA A 89 -2.52 9.76 -3.84
N LEU A 90 -2.46 8.85 -2.86
CA LEU A 90 -2.08 9.15 -1.48
C LEU A 90 -0.66 9.69 -1.39
N MET A 91 0.27 9.07 -2.10
CA MET A 91 1.66 9.47 -2.13
C MET A 91 1.86 10.79 -2.88
N ALA A 92 1.09 11.02 -3.94
CA ALA A 92 1.10 12.27 -4.70
C ALA A 92 0.60 13.47 -3.87
N ASN A 93 -0.49 13.29 -3.10
CA ASN A 93 -1.25 14.40 -2.48
C ASN A 93 -1.05 14.59 -0.96
N GLY A 94 -0.38 13.69 -0.25
CA GLY A 94 -0.33 13.82 1.23
C GLY A 94 0.59 12.88 2.00
N GLY A 95 1.56 12.23 1.34
CA GLY A 95 2.60 11.46 2.05
C GLY A 95 3.46 12.35 2.96
N PRO A 96 4.18 11.79 3.95
CA PRO A 96 4.91 12.57 4.95
C PRO A 96 5.97 13.45 4.27
N LEU A 97 5.70 14.75 4.21
CA LEU A 97 6.56 15.83 3.70
C LEU A 97 7.33 15.49 2.40
N ARG A 98 6.78 15.86 1.24
CA ARG A 98 7.62 16.39 0.17
C ARG A 98 8.03 17.77 0.66
N ARG A 99 9.30 17.99 1.02
CA ARG A 99 9.82 19.35 0.90
C ARG A 99 9.75 19.70 -0.58
N PRO A 100 9.14 20.83 -0.98
CA PRO A 100 9.29 21.29 -2.35
C PRO A 100 10.80 21.41 -2.62
N ALA A 101 11.26 20.77 -3.69
CA ALA A 101 12.53 21.18 -4.28
C ALA A 101 12.36 22.65 -4.66
N GLY A 102 13.28 23.48 -4.20
CA GLY A 102 13.24 24.94 -4.31
C GLY A 102 13.13 25.43 -5.75
#